data_AF-A0A520ICJ8-F1
#
_entry.id   AF-A0A520ICJ8-F1
#
_cell.length_a   1.000
_cell.length_b   1.000
_cell.length_c   1.000
_cell.angle_alpha   90.00
_cell.angle_beta   90.00
_cell.angle_gamma   90.00
#
_symmetry.space_group_name_H-M   'P 1'
#
loop_
_entity.id
_entity.type
_entity.pdbx_description
1 polymer ?
#
loop_
_entity_poly.entity_id
_entity_poly.type
_entity_poly.pdbx_seq_one_letter_code
_entity_poly.pdbx_strand_id
1 'polypeptide(L)'
;MDSHIQPLQFKSNIMYKFLIKLRSRLLVYLTHQMALPVLKIVRKPEVFPYTLENLQQFPEDSTGWQLANFLKRKNLALLPYYARHDIKHILLEYDTTDDGEVCLQCFMLGNRHLSFPVVATVLYGFCTMPEHWSLFRRAYRRGKQCTRISDWDWFGLLREPVSTLKQKINHPFLSS
;
A
#
# COMPACT_ATOMS: atom_id res chain seq x y z
N MET A 1 9.85 26.18 51.83
CA MET A 1 10.45 25.88 50.52
C MET A 1 10.72 24.40 50.53
N ASP A 2 9.78 23.59 50.04
CA ASP A 2 10.00 22.20 49.61
C ASP A 2 8.77 21.74 48.84
N SER A 3 9.04 21.05 47.73
CA SER A 3 8.18 20.85 46.59
C SER A 3 7.35 19.57 46.74
N HIS A 4 6.03 19.72 46.89
CA HIS A 4 5.10 18.60 46.81
C HIS A 4 4.85 18.23 45.34
N ILE A 5 5.57 17.21 44.86
CA ILE A 5 5.20 16.46 43.65
C ILE A 5 3.98 15.60 44.02
N GLN A 6 2.80 15.93 43.49
CA GLN A 6 1.66 15.02 43.52
C GLN A 6 1.81 13.96 42.43
N PRO A 7 1.71 12.66 42.74
CA PRO A 7 1.63 11.65 41.70
C PRO A 7 0.32 11.84 40.92
N LEU A 8 0.42 12.00 39.61
CA LEU A 8 -0.71 12.01 38.68
C LEU A 8 -1.56 10.76 38.93
N GLN A 9 -2.70 10.95 39.58
CA GLN A 9 -3.71 9.92 39.73
C GLN A 9 -4.26 9.57 38.34
N PHE A 10 -3.79 8.46 37.80
CA PHE A 10 -4.36 7.86 36.61
C PHE A 10 -5.77 7.37 36.95
N LYS A 11 -6.79 8.22 36.75
CA LYS A 11 -8.19 7.81 36.79
C LYS A 11 -8.40 6.77 35.69
N SER A 12 -8.29 5.50 36.09
CA SER A 12 -8.62 4.33 35.28
C SER A 12 -10.13 4.34 35.01
N ASN A 13 -10.53 5.11 34.00
CA ASN A 13 -11.92 5.25 33.62
C ASN A 13 -12.45 3.89 33.15
N ILE A 14 -13.63 3.52 33.62
CA ILE A 14 -14.41 2.35 33.19
C ILE A 14 -14.46 2.24 31.65
N MET A 15 -14.48 3.39 30.98
CA MET A 15 -14.38 3.53 29.52
C MET A 15 -13.08 2.98 28.93
N TYR A 16 -11.92 3.17 29.58
CA TYR A 16 -10.63 2.61 29.16
C TYR A 16 -10.62 1.08 29.27
N LYS A 17 -11.16 0.54 30.37
CA LYS A 17 -11.30 -0.92 30.54
C LYS A 17 -12.29 -1.51 29.51
N PHE A 18 -13.36 -0.78 29.19
CA PHE A 18 -14.30 -1.17 28.14
C PHE A 18 -13.66 -1.16 26.75
N LEU A 19 -12.89 -0.12 26.41
CA LEU A 19 -12.13 -0.02 25.16
C LEU A 19 -11.12 -1.15 25.03
N ILE A 20 -10.40 -1.51 26.11
CA ILE A 20 -9.48 -2.65 26.11
C ILE A 20 -10.23 -3.97 25.88
N LYS A 21 -11.39 -4.15 26.52
CA LYS A 21 -12.20 -5.37 26.39
C LYS A 21 -12.81 -5.50 24.99
N LEU A 22 -13.24 -4.38 24.39
CA LEU A 22 -13.73 -4.32 23.02
C LEU A 22 -12.60 -4.60 22.01
N ARG A 23 -11.41 -4.01 22.22
CA ARG A 23 -10.21 -4.25 21.40
C ARG A 23 -9.81 -5.73 21.42
N SER A 24 -9.76 -6.34 22.60
CA SER A 24 -9.39 -7.74 22.75
C SER A 24 -10.41 -8.68 22.08
N ARG A 25 -11.72 -8.36 22.17
CA ARG A 25 -12.78 -9.11 21.48
C ARG A 25 -12.73 -8.95 19.96
N LEU A 26 -12.46 -7.75 19.45
CA LEU A 26 -12.25 -7.51 18.02
C LEU A 26 -11.02 -8.25 17.50
N LEU A 27 -9.92 -8.26 18.25
CA LEU A 27 -8.69 -8.94 17.86
C LEU A 27 -8.90 -10.47 17.79
N VAL A 28 -9.56 -11.05 18.79
CA VAL A 28 -9.93 -12.48 18.79
C VAL A 28 -10.93 -12.82 17.68
N TYR A 29 -11.89 -11.94 17.40
CA TYR A 29 -12.85 -12.12 16.30
C TYR A 29 -12.17 -12.10 14.92
N LEU A 30 -11.28 -11.12 14.69
CA LEU A 30 -10.52 -10.99 13.45
C LEU A 30 -9.57 -12.16 13.23
N THR A 31 -8.95 -12.69 14.29
CA THR A 31 -8.02 -13.82 14.17
C THR A 31 -8.73 -15.17 14.01
N HIS A 32 -9.84 -15.42 14.70
CA HIS A 32 -10.52 -16.72 14.62
C HIS A 32 -11.49 -16.86 13.45
N GLN A 33 -12.23 -15.81 13.07
CA GLN A 33 -13.26 -15.93 12.03
C GLN A 33 -12.83 -15.41 10.65
N MET A 34 -11.82 -14.54 10.56
CA MET A 34 -11.37 -13.95 9.29
C MET A 34 -10.01 -14.47 8.83
N ALA A 35 -9.00 -14.59 9.70
CA ALA A 35 -7.63 -14.90 9.25
C ALA A 35 -7.46 -16.32 8.66
N LEU A 36 -8.05 -17.35 9.28
CA LEU A 36 -7.83 -18.75 8.86
C LEU A 36 -8.57 -19.17 7.57
N PRO A 37 -9.83 -18.74 7.30
CA PRO A 37 -10.50 -19.02 6.04
C PRO A 37 -9.93 -18.20 4.87
N VAL A 38 -9.53 -16.94 5.12
CA VAL A 38 -8.95 -16.06 4.09
C VAL A 38 -7.61 -16.60 3.60
N LEU A 39 -6.75 -17.09 4.50
CA LEU A 39 -5.47 -17.71 4.12
C LEU A 39 -5.64 -18.99 3.28
N LYS A 40 -6.74 -19.74 3.44
CA LYS A 40 -7.04 -20.97 2.67
C LYS A 40 -7.63 -20.70 1.27
N ILE A 41 -8.19 -19.52 1.03
CA ILE A 41 -8.80 -19.12 -0.27
C ILE A 41 -7.83 -18.29 -1.12
N VAL A 42 -6.61 -18.01 -0.62
CA VAL A 42 -5.58 -17.35 -1.42
C VAL A 42 -5.19 -18.26 -2.59
N ARG A 43 -5.75 -17.97 -3.77
CA ARG A 43 -5.18 -18.35 -5.06
C ARG A 43 -3.67 -18.16 -4.96
N LYS A 44 -2.89 -19.21 -5.22
CA LYS A 44 -1.43 -19.14 -5.21
C LYS A 44 -1.02 -17.85 -5.95
N PRO A 45 -0.35 -16.91 -5.28
CA PRO A 45 0.01 -15.66 -5.92
C PRO A 45 0.85 -16.00 -7.14
N GLU A 46 0.50 -15.41 -8.27
CA GLU A 46 1.15 -15.68 -9.54
C GLU A 46 2.62 -15.26 -9.43
N VAL A 47 3.50 -16.24 -9.65
CA VAL A 47 4.95 -16.04 -9.51
C VAL A 47 5.41 -15.17 -10.67
N PHE A 48 6.12 -14.09 -10.36
CA PHE A 48 6.74 -13.26 -11.39
C PHE A 48 7.69 -14.10 -12.27
N PRO A 49 7.47 -14.15 -13.60
CA PRO A 49 8.15 -15.12 -14.46
C PRO A 49 9.51 -14.64 -15.01
N TYR A 50 9.94 -13.42 -14.71
CA TYR A 50 11.15 -12.80 -15.27
C TYR A 50 12.24 -12.61 -14.22
N THR A 51 13.51 -12.77 -14.60
CA THR A 51 14.65 -12.37 -13.77
C THR A 51 15.00 -10.89 -13.98
N LEU A 52 15.88 -10.34 -13.14
CA LEU A 52 16.35 -8.96 -13.29
C LEU A 52 17.06 -8.76 -14.64
N GLU A 53 17.83 -9.75 -15.08
CA GLU A 53 18.52 -9.75 -16.37
C GLU A 53 17.55 -9.76 -17.54
N ASN A 54 16.45 -10.52 -17.45
CA ASN A 54 15.40 -10.49 -18.48
C ASN A 54 14.75 -9.10 -18.57
N LEU A 55 14.49 -8.46 -17.43
CA LEU A 55 13.88 -7.12 -17.40
C LEU A 55 14.79 -6.05 -17.99
N GLN A 56 16.11 -6.16 -17.81
CA GLN A 56 17.09 -5.25 -18.40
C GLN A 56 17.19 -5.35 -19.93
N GLN A 57 16.67 -6.43 -20.52
CA GLN A 57 16.61 -6.61 -21.98
C GLN A 57 15.36 -5.96 -22.61
N PHE A 58 14.41 -5.46 -21.80
CA PHE A 58 13.24 -4.75 -22.33
C PHE A 58 13.62 -3.32 -22.75
N PRO A 59 12.81 -2.65 -23.60
CA PRO A 59 13.05 -1.26 -23.99
C PRO A 59 13.21 -0.34 -22.76
N GLU A 60 14.10 0.65 -22.82
CA GLU A 60 14.44 1.49 -21.66
C GLU A 60 13.25 2.28 -21.09
N ASP A 61 12.29 2.65 -21.95
CA ASP A 61 11.08 3.35 -21.57
C ASP A 61 9.99 2.42 -20.99
N SER A 62 10.18 1.09 -21.12
CA SER A 62 9.22 0.09 -20.67
C SER A 62 9.16 -0.07 -19.15
N THR A 63 8.02 -0.55 -18.69
CA THR A 63 7.77 -0.80 -17.26
C THR A 63 8.73 -1.83 -16.67
N GLY A 64 9.10 -2.86 -17.42
CA GLY A 64 10.01 -3.91 -16.98
C GLY A 64 11.43 -3.41 -16.81
N TRP A 65 11.96 -2.65 -17.78
CA TRP A 65 13.27 -2.04 -17.65
C TRP A 65 13.31 -1.07 -16.48
N GLN A 66 12.26 -0.24 -16.33
CA GLN A 66 12.14 0.70 -15.21
C GLN A 66 12.03 0.00 -13.86
N LEU A 67 11.39 -1.17 -13.79
CA LEU A 67 11.38 -2.01 -12.58
C LEU A 67 12.79 -2.47 -12.21
N ALA A 68 13.57 -2.97 -13.17
CA ALA A 68 14.94 -3.39 -12.91
C ALA A 68 15.82 -2.23 -12.43
N ASN A 69 15.70 -1.08 -13.08
CA ASN A 69 16.41 0.15 -12.72
C ASN A 69 16.00 0.66 -11.33
N PHE A 70 14.70 0.64 -11.00
CA PHE A 70 14.18 1.02 -9.69
C PHE A 70 14.75 0.15 -8.56
N LEU A 71 14.68 -1.18 -8.72
CA LEU A 71 15.21 -2.13 -7.74
C LEU A 71 16.71 -1.94 -7.52
N LYS A 72 17.48 -1.78 -8.61
CA LYS A 72 18.92 -1.51 -8.53
C LYS A 72 19.24 -0.20 -7.81
N ARG A 73 18.52 0.88 -8.11
CA ARG A 73 18.73 2.20 -7.46
C ARG A 73 18.38 2.18 -5.97
N LYS A 74 17.37 1.40 -5.58
CA LYS A 74 16.92 1.27 -4.19
C LYS A 74 17.65 0.15 -3.43
N ASN A 75 18.58 -0.56 -4.09
CA ASN A 75 19.29 -1.73 -3.56
C ASN A 75 18.33 -2.81 -3.02
N LEU A 76 17.23 -3.04 -3.75
CA LEU A 76 16.20 -4.02 -3.43
C LEU A 76 16.35 -5.27 -4.30
N ALA A 77 16.03 -6.43 -3.73
CA ALA A 77 15.95 -7.67 -4.48
C ALA A 77 14.63 -7.77 -5.23
N LEU A 78 14.64 -8.34 -6.44
CA LEU A 78 13.41 -8.70 -7.14
C LEU A 78 12.74 -9.87 -6.42
N LEU A 79 11.65 -9.59 -5.71
CA LEU A 79 10.87 -10.62 -5.03
C LEU A 79 9.70 -11.06 -5.92
N PRO A 80 9.58 -12.36 -6.28
CA PRO A 80 8.59 -12.81 -7.25
C PRO A 80 7.12 -12.54 -6.89
N TYR A 81 6.82 -12.37 -5.60
CA TYR A 81 5.48 -12.08 -5.12
C TYR A 81 5.21 -10.58 -4.88
N TYR A 82 6.25 -9.73 -4.95
CA TYR A 82 6.16 -8.29 -4.72
C TYR A 82 6.43 -7.45 -5.98
N ALA A 83 6.84 -8.05 -7.10
CA ALA A 83 7.05 -7.31 -8.35
C ALA A 83 5.85 -6.43 -8.75
N ARG A 84 4.61 -6.92 -8.56
CA ARG A 84 3.38 -6.12 -8.80
C ARG A 84 3.25 -4.92 -7.88
N HIS A 85 3.73 -5.04 -6.64
CA HIS A 85 3.76 -3.96 -5.68
C HIS A 85 4.79 -2.91 -6.11
N ASP A 86 6.01 -3.34 -6.45
CA ASP A 86 7.11 -2.46 -6.84
C ASP A 86 6.80 -1.68 -8.12
N ILE A 87 6.13 -2.31 -9.09
CA ILE A 87 5.64 -1.61 -10.31
C ILE A 87 4.71 -0.45 -9.95
N LYS A 88 3.90 -0.56 -8.89
CA LYS A 88 2.99 0.52 -8.50
C LYS A 88 3.74 1.75 -8.01
N HIS A 89 4.87 1.61 -7.31
CA HIS A 89 5.70 2.76 -6.94
C HIS A 89 6.14 3.55 -8.17
N ILE A 90 6.49 2.85 -9.26
CA ILE A 90 6.95 3.44 -10.51
C ILE A 90 5.82 4.15 -11.25
N LEU A 91 4.67 3.47 -11.39
CA LEU A 91 3.53 4.01 -12.14
C LEU A 91 2.80 5.13 -11.38
N LEU A 92 2.70 5.01 -10.06
CA LEU A 92 1.99 5.97 -9.22
C LEU A 92 2.90 7.06 -8.65
N GLU A 93 4.22 6.93 -8.84
CA GLU A 93 5.19 7.95 -8.42
C GLU A 93 5.18 8.17 -6.90
N TYR A 94 5.01 7.09 -6.14
CA TYR A 94 5.17 7.08 -4.69
C TYR A 94 6.49 6.39 -4.36
N ASP A 95 7.30 7.03 -3.52
CA ASP A 95 8.58 6.44 -3.10
C ASP A 95 8.37 5.31 -2.07
N THR A 96 9.43 4.56 -1.79
CA THR A 96 9.50 3.50 -0.76
C THR A 96 9.89 4.05 0.61
N THR A 97 9.66 5.35 0.86
CA THR A 97 9.75 5.95 2.19
C THR A 97 8.49 5.61 2.98
N ASP A 98 8.53 5.73 4.31
CA ASP A 98 7.38 5.39 5.15
C ASP A 98 6.10 6.17 4.76
N ASP A 99 6.22 7.47 4.49
CA ASP A 99 5.10 8.30 4.04
C ASP A 99 4.68 7.99 2.59
N GLY A 100 5.63 7.61 1.74
CA GLY A 100 5.41 7.15 0.37
C GLY A 100 4.60 5.86 0.32
N GLU A 101 4.93 4.88 1.16
CA GLU A 101 4.18 3.64 1.35
C GLU A 101 2.74 3.93 1.80
N VAL A 102 2.56 4.76 2.81
CA VAL A 102 1.20 5.13 3.27
C VAL A 102 0.44 5.86 2.16
N CYS A 103 1.10 6.75 1.39
CA CYS A 103 0.48 7.40 0.24
C CYS A 103 0.05 6.39 -0.83
N LEU A 104 0.90 5.43 -1.17
CA LEU A 104 0.58 4.36 -2.11
C LEU A 104 -0.64 3.58 -1.63
N GLN A 105 -0.69 3.18 -0.37
CA GLN A 105 -1.84 2.43 0.18
C GLN A 105 -3.10 3.31 0.26
N CYS A 106 -2.98 4.60 0.57
CA CYS A 106 -4.09 5.54 0.49
C CYS A 106 -4.64 5.68 -0.93
N PHE A 107 -3.76 5.75 -1.94
CA PHE A 107 -4.14 5.75 -3.35
C PHE A 107 -4.90 4.46 -3.68
N MET A 108 -4.36 3.29 -3.32
CA MET A 108 -4.98 2.00 -3.59
C MET A 108 -6.37 1.89 -2.95
N LEU A 109 -6.50 2.37 -1.70
CA LEU A 109 -7.79 2.44 -1.01
C LEU A 109 -8.78 3.34 -1.75
N GLY A 110 -8.32 4.51 -2.23
CA GLY A 110 -9.12 5.43 -3.05
C GLY A 110 -9.52 4.82 -4.40
N ASN A 111 -8.64 4.01 -4.98
CA ASN A 111 -8.84 3.30 -6.24
C ASN A 111 -9.67 2.01 -6.09
N ARG A 112 -10.38 1.85 -4.95
CA ARG A 112 -11.29 0.74 -4.64
C ARG A 112 -10.60 -0.61 -4.47
N HIS A 113 -9.30 -0.63 -4.19
CA HIS A 113 -8.58 -1.85 -3.86
C HIS A 113 -8.52 -2.03 -2.34
N LEU A 114 -9.38 -2.89 -1.82
CA LEU A 114 -9.45 -3.21 -0.39
C LEU A 114 -8.75 -4.55 -0.12
N SER A 115 -7.62 -4.50 0.58
CA SER A 115 -6.90 -5.68 1.06
C SER A 115 -6.39 -5.44 2.48
N PHE A 116 -6.06 -6.52 3.18
CA PHE A 116 -5.54 -6.42 4.55
C PHE A 116 -4.28 -5.52 4.66
N PRO A 117 -3.26 -5.66 3.78
CA PRO A 117 -2.10 -4.76 3.80
C PRO A 117 -2.48 -3.29 3.60
N VAL A 118 -3.38 -2.99 2.66
CA VAL A 118 -3.84 -1.62 2.41
C VAL A 118 -4.45 -1.01 3.66
N VAL A 119 -5.41 -1.71 4.28
CA VAL A 119 -6.11 -1.19 5.47
C VAL A 119 -5.14 -1.06 6.64
N ALA A 120 -4.27 -2.04 6.86
CA ALA A 120 -3.30 -2.01 7.95
C ALA A 120 -2.35 -0.82 7.84
N THR A 121 -1.74 -0.60 6.67
CA THR A 121 -0.79 0.50 6.44
C THR A 121 -1.47 1.87 6.50
N VAL A 122 -2.68 2.01 5.95
CA VAL A 122 -3.44 3.27 6.04
C VAL A 122 -3.77 3.59 7.50
N LEU A 123 -4.30 2.62 8.26
CA LEU A 123 -4.60 2.84 9.68
C LEU A 123 -3.34 3.16 10.48
N TYR A 124 -2.24 2.46 10.23
CA TYR A 124 -0.95 2.74 10.86
C TYR A 124 -0.53 4.18 10.60
N GLY A 125 -0.43 4.60 9.34
CA GLY A 125 0.01 5.95 8.99
C GLY A 125 -0.92 7.04 9.51
N PHE A 126 -2.25 6.84 9.50
CA PHE A 126 -3.17 7.82 10.09
C PHE A 126 -3.01 7.95 11.60
N CYS A 127 -2.67 6.86 12.31
CA CYS A 127 -2.44 6.90 13.76
C CYS A 127 -1.06 7.45 14.14
N THR A 128 -0.02 7.20 13.33
CA THR A 128 1.37 7.49 13.70
C THR A 128 1.97 8.73 13.03
N MET A 129 1.41 9.20 11.90
CA MET A 129 1.96 10.28 11.08
C MET A 129 0.94 11.42 10.82
N PRO A 130 0.46 12.11 11.87
CA PRO A 130 -0.50 13.22 11.73
C PRO A 130 -0.02 14.37 10.84
N GLU A 131 1.28 14.64 10.84
CA GLU A 131 1.94 15.66 10.02
C GLU A 131 1.79 15.40 8.52
N HIS A 132 1.61 14.14 8.10
CA HIS A 132 1.47 13.74 6.70
C HIS A 132 0.01 13.54 6.24
N TRP A 133 -1.00 13.82 7.07
CA TRP A 133 -2.41 13.60 6.70
C TRP A 133 -2.88 14.37 5.46
N SER A 134 -2.28 15.53 5.16
CA SER A 134 -2.58 16.26 3.93
C SER A 134 -2.09 15.49 2.69
N LEU A 135 -0.93 14.83 2.75
CA LEU A 135 -0.40 13.96 1.72
C LEU A 135 -1.31 12.73 1.52
N PHE A 136 -1.65 12.04 2.61
CA PHE A 136 -2.50 10.84 2.55
C PHE A 136 -3.87 11.13 1.95
N ARG A 137 -4.50 12.24 2.35
CA ARG A 137 -5.79 12.66 1.77
C ARG A 137 -5.68 13.01 0.28
N ARG A 138 -4.58 13.61 -0.16
CA ARG A 138 -4.34 13.87 -1.59
C ARG A 138 -4.18 12.57 -2.37
N ALA A 139 -3.39 11.63 -1.86
CA ALA A 139 -3.19 10.33 -2.48
C ALA A 139 -4.51 9.55 -2.61
N TYR A 140 -5.33 9.53 -1.55
CA TYR A 140 -6.66 8.93 -1.58
C TYR A 140 -7.59 9.59 -2.62
N ARG A 141 -7.63 10.93 -2.68
CA ARG A 141 -8.44 11.67 -3.67
C ARG A 141 -7.99 11.37 -5.10
N ARG A 142 -6.68 11.33 -5.34
CA ARG A 142 -6.12 10.95 -6.65
C ARG A 142 -6.57 9.54 -7.03
N GLY A 143 -6.45 8.57 -6.12
CA GLY A 143 -6.89 7.20 -6.34
C GLY A 143 -8.36 7.08 -6.75
N LYS A 144 -9.24 7.93 -6.17
CA LYS A 144 -10.67 8.00 -6.54
C LYS A 144 -10.94 8.56 -7.94
N GLN A 145 -10.05 9.42 -8.44
CA GLN A 145 -10.22 10.11 -9.73
C GLN A 145 -9.57 9.34 -10.89
N CYS A 146 -8.61 8.46 -10.59
CA CYS A 146 -7.92 7.65 -11.57
C CYS A 146 -8.72 6.43 -12.03
N THR A 147 -8.31 5.87 -13.18
CA THR A 147 -8.77 4.57 -13.67
C THR A 147 -8.52 3.48 -12.62
N ARG A 148 -9.43 2.51 -12.52
CA ARG A 148 -9.26 1.35 -11.62
C ARG A 148 -8.11 0.48 -12.13
N ILE A 149 -7.10 0.26 -11.30
CA ILE A 149 -5.90 -0.54 -11.64
C ILE A 149 -5.84 -1.89 -10.92
N SER A 150 -6.83 -2.22 -10.09
CA SER A 150 -6.84 -3.51 -9.35
C SER A 150 -6.86 -4.73 -10.26
N ASP A 151 -7.42 -4.58 -11.46
CA ASP A 151 -7.75 -5.68 -12.38
C ASP A 151 -6.80 -5.73 -13.59
N TRP A 152 -5.71 -4.95 -13.56
CA TRP A 152 -4.72 -4.90 -14.62
C TRP A 152 -3.88 -6.18 -14.69
N ASP A 153 -3.54 -6.61 -15.91
CA ASP A 153 -2.54 -7.66 -16.15
C ASP A 153 -1.13 -7.07 -15.99
N TRP A 154 -0.66 -6.98 -14.75
CA TRP A 154 0.63 -6.39 -14.40
C TRP A 154 1.83 -6.98 -15.15
N PHE A 155 1.76 -8.24 -15.58
CA PHE A 155 2.88 -8.90 -16.25
C PHE A 155 2.84 -8.67 -17.76
N GLY A 156 1.65 -8.61 -18.36
CA GLY A 156 1.46 -8.15 -19.74
C GLY A 156 1.94 -6.71 -19.97
N LEU A 157 1.90 -5.87 -18.93
CA LEU A 157 2.30 -4.45 -19.00
C LEU A 157 3.82 -4.21 -18.97
N LEU A 158 4.65 -5.23 -18.75
CA LEU A 158 6.09 -5.02 -18.57
C LEU A 158 6.79 -4.45 -19.80
N ARG A 159 6.26 -4.71 -21.01
CA ARG A 159 6.82 -4.17 -22.26
C ARG A 159 6.23 -2.80 -22.63
N GLU A 160 5.17 -2.37 -21.95
CA GLU A 160 4.51 -1.10 -22.23
C GLU A 160 5.34 0.08 -21.68
N PRO A 161 5.43 1.20 -22.43
CA PRO A 161 6.07 2.41 -21.94
C PRO A 161 5.40 2.95 -20.67
N VAL A 162 6.22 3.32 -19.67
CA VAL A 162 5.71 3.85 -18.39
C VAL A 162 4.86 5.11 -18.58
N SER A 163 5.23 5.97 -19.53
CA SER A 163 4.50 7.19 -19.88
C SER A 163 3.06 6.88 -20.33
N THR A 164 2.89 5.88 -21.20
CA THR A 164 1.58 5.41 -21.68
C THR A 164 0.71 4.92 -20.53
N LEU A 165 1.27 4.11 -19.62
CA LEU A 165 0.51 3.59 -18.48
C LEU A 165 0.13 4.70 -17.51
N LYS A 166 1.03 5.65 -17.21
CA LYS A 166 0.74 6.83 -16.39
C LYS A 166 -0.41 7.65 -16.97
N GLN A 167 -0.43 7.85 -18.29
CA GLN A 167 -1.54 8.53 -18.96
C GLN A 167 -2.86 7.76 -18.79
N LYS A 168 -2.87 6.44 -18.99
CA LYS A 168 -4.06 5.58 -18.79
C LYS A 168 -4.59 5.64 -17.34
N ILE A 169 -3.71 5.80 -16.35
CA ILE A 169 -4.08 5.92 -14.94
C ILE A 169 -4.73 7.28 -14.65
N ASN A 170 -4.09 8.37 -15.08
CA ASN A 170 -4.48 9.73 -14.73
C ASN A 170 -5.64 10.27 -15.60
N HIS A 171 -5.79 9.76 -16.82
CA HIS A 171 -6.88 10.11 -17.73
C HIS A 171 -7.72 8.85 -17.98
N PRO A 172 -8.78 8.61 -17.19
CA PRO A 172 -9.77 7.62 -17.59
C PRO A 172 -10.28 8.04 -18.97
N PHE A 173 -10.13 7.17 -19.97
CA PHE A 173 -10.68 7.41 -21.30
C PHE A 173 -12.12 7.89 -21.12
N LEU A 174 -12.41 9.11 -21.57
CA LEU A 174 -13.79 9.55 -21.77
C LEU A 174 -14.33 8.61 -22.84
N SER A 175 -15.00 7.54 -22.40
CA SER A 175 -15.90 6.78 -23.26
C SER A 175 -16.92 7.77 -23.80
N SER A 176 -16.72 8.18 -25.05
CA SER A 176 -17.73 8.81 -25.89
C SER A 176 -18.79 7.78 -26.23
#